data_AF-A0A7X3SHB6-F1
#
_entry.id   AF-A0A7X3SHB6-F1
#
_cell.length_a   1.000
_cell.length_b   1.000
_cell.length_c   1.000
_cell.angle_alpha   90.00
_cell.angle_beta   90.00
_cell.angle_gamma   90.00
#
_symmetry.space_group_name_H-M   'P 1'
#
loop_
_entity.id
_entity.type
_entity.pdbx_description
1 polymer ?
#
loop_
_entity_poly.entity_id
_entity_poly.type
_entity_poly.pdbx_seq_one_letter_code
_entity_poly.pdbx_strand_id
1 'polypeptide(L)'
;MAIQEIYDEQGCSISELCRFAGISRSAYYKWLNRKPSENEKFNQKLCVLIRDAYEEKSGILGYRQMTIKLNRENEFQVNAKRILRLMRILHLKSVCRRRRRNYVKSTPEVTAENILNREFHAERFGENGLRM
;
A
#
# COMPACT_ATOMS: atom_id res chain seq x y z
N MET A 1 24.41 -2.98 -13.63
CA MET A 1 24.40 -4.24 -14.40
C MET A 1 24.68 -3.95 -15.86
N ALA A 2 24.03 -2.94 -16.48
CA ALA A 2 24.31 -2.48 -17.85
C ALA A 2 25.80 -2.35 -18.28
N ILE A 3 26.68 -1.71 -17.50
CA ILE A 3 28.11 -1.57 -17.87
C ILE A 3 28.83 -2.92 -17.93
N GLN A 4 28.48 -3.84 -17.04
CA GLN A 4 29.09 -5.17 -17.00
C GLN A 4 28.52 -6.06 -18.10
N GLU A 5 27.22 -6.00 -18.34
CA GLU A 5 26.55 -6.71 -19.45
C GLU A 5 27.15 -6.30 -20.81
N ILE A 6 27.32 -5.00 -21.06
CA ILE A 6 27.92 -4.51 -22.32
C ILE A 6 29.40 -4.91 -22.44
N TYR A 7 30.13 -4.94 -21.32
CA TYR A 7 31.52 -5.41 -21.30
C TYR A 7 31.62 -6.88 -21.71
N ASP A 8 30.75 -7.73 -21.16
CA ASP A 8 30.73 -9.17 -21.42
C ASP A 8 30.24 -9.50 -22.85
N GLU A 9 29.30 -8.73 -23.40
CA GLU A 9 28.74 -8.95 -24.76
C GLU A 9 29.60 -8.37 -25.90
N GLN A 10 30.24 -7.22 -25.69
CA GLN A 10 30.89 -6.47 -26.78
C GLN A 10 32.41 -6.30 -26.61
N GLY A 11 33.00 -6.73 -25.48
CA GLY A 11 34.45 -6.65 -25.24
C GLY A 11 35.00 -5.22 -25.19
N CYS A 12 34.14 -4.22 -25.00
CA CYS A 12 34.53 -2.80 -24.92
C CYS A 12 35.32 -2.50 -23.65
N SER A 13 36.12 -1.43 -23.63
CA SER A 13 36.86 -1.06 -22.42
C SER A 13 35.95 -0.51 -21.33
N ILE A 14 36.09 -1.00 -20.08
CA ILE A 14 35.35 -0.48 -18.91
C ILE A 14 35.54 1.04 -18.75
N SER A 15 36.72 1.56 -19.11
CA SER A 15 37.01 3.00 -19.07
C SER A 15 36.12 3.80 -20.04
N GLU A 16 35.87 3.27 -21.24
CA GLU A 16 35.04 3.92 -22.26
C GLU A 16 33.57 3.87 -21.86
N LEU A 17 33.11 2.74 -21.34
CA LEU A 17 31.74 2.58 -20.83
C LEU A 17 31.47 3.51 -19.64
N CYS A 18 32.43 3.61 -18.70
CA CYS A 18 32.33 4.56 -17.58
C CYS A 18 32.28 6.01 -18.08
N ARG A 19 33.11 6.36 -19.08
CA ARG A 19 33.12 7.69 -19.69
C ARG A 19 31.80 8.01 -20.38
N PHE A 20 31.23 7.06 -21.12
CA PHE A 20 29.94 7.20 -21.78
C PHE A 20 28.80 7.36 -20.77
N ALA A 21 28.83 6.59 -19.68
CA ALA A 21 27.85 6.67 -18.60
C ALA A 21 28.02 7.89 -17.69
N GLY A 22 29.08 8.70 -17.85
CA GLY A 22 29.37 9.87 -17.01
C GLY A 22 29.79 9.53 -15.58
N ILE A 23 30.33 8.32 -15.34
CA ILE A 23 30.73 7.84 -14.01
C ILE A 23 32.24 7.66 -13.97
N SER A 24 32.87 7.92 -12.83
CA SER A 24 34.30 7.64 -12.67
C SER A 24 34.55 6.13 -12.58
N ARG A 25 35.66 5.68 -13.17
CA ARG A 25 36.07 4.26 -13.10
C ARG A 25 36.23 3.75 -11.66
N SER A 26 36.70 4.61 -10.76
CA SER A 26 36.81 4.27 -9.32
C SER A 26 35.44 4.09 -8.66
N ALA A 27 34.44 4.90 -9.02
CA ALA A 27 33.07 4.73 -8.53
C ALA A 27 32.45 3.41 -9.03
N TYR A 28 32.72 3.02 -10.28
CA TYR A 28 32.27 1.74 -10.83
C TYR A 28 32.78 0.55 -10.00
N TYR A 29 34.10 0.43 -9.81
CA TYR A 29 34.65 -0.69 -9.03
C TYR A 29 34.29 -0.61 -7.55
N LYS A 30 34.13 0.61 -7.00
CA LYS A 30 33.62 0.79 -5.63
C LYS A 30 32.20 0.24 -5.49
N TRP A 31 31.34 0.47 -6.47
CA TRP A 31 29.99 -0.09 -6.51
C TRP A 31 30.03 -1.61 -6.70
N LEU A 32 30.85 -2.11 -7.63
CA LEU A 32 30.98 -3.54 -7.93
C LEU A 32 31.42 -4.35 -6.72
N ASN A 33 32.38 -3.84 -5.96
CA ASN A 33 32.94 -4.52 -4.78
C ASN A 33 32.19 -4.18 -3.48
N ARG A 34 31.08 -3.44 -3.56
CA ARG A 34 30.35 -2.99 -2.38
C ARG A 34 29.63 -4.16 -1.72
N LYS A 35 30.04 -4.49 -0.50
CA LYS A 35 29.31 -5.44 0.35
C LYS A 35 28.12 -4.74 1.02
N PRO A 36 26.92 -5.35 1.02
CA PRO A 36 25.77 -4.76 1.68
C PRO A 36 26.00 -4.71 3.18
N SER A 37 25.62 -3.59 3.80
CA SER A 37 25.65 -3.46 5.27
C SER A 37 24.61 -4.37 5.90
N GLU A 38 24.80 -4.78 7.15
CA GLU A 38 23.80 -5.53 7.92
C GLU A 38 22.43 -4.84 7.94
N ASN A 39 22.40 -3.50 7.97
CA ASN A 39 21.17 -2.74 7.87
C ASN A 39 20.48 -2.85 6.50
N GLU A 40 21.25 -2.97 5.42
CA GLU A 40 20.71 -3.17 4.07
C GLU A 40 20.15 -4.58 3.92
N LYS A 41 20.88 -5.60 4.39
CA LYS A 41 20.38 -6.98 4.42
C LYS A 41 19.09 -7.09 5.23
N PHE A 42 19.03 -6.45 6.39
CA PHE A 42 17.82 -6.41 7.20
C PHE A 42 16.68 -5.65 6.52
N ASN A 43 16.96 -4.55 5.81
CA ASN A 43 15.95 -3.86 5.01
C ASN A 43 15.42 -4.74 3.86
N GLN A 44 16.29 -5.50 3.20
CA GLN A 44 15.88 -6.44 2.14
C GLN A 44 14.95 -7.51 2.71
N LYS A 45 15.30 -8.12 3.86
CA LYS A 45 14.43 -9.07 4.56
C LYS A 45 13.08 -8.43 4.94
N LEU A 46 13.09 -7.20 5.46
CA LEU A 46 11.87 -6.47 5.78
C LEU A 46 11.01 -6.20 4.54
N CYS A 47 11.60 -5.85 3.40
CA CYS A 47 10.86 -5.61 2.16
C CYS A 47 10.08 -6.85 1.71
N VAL A 48 10.67 -8.04 1.84
CA VAL A 48 10.00 -9.31 1.55
C VAL A 48 8.81 -9.50 2.48
N LEU A 49 9.02 -9.41 3.80
CA LEU A 49 7.95 -9.56 4.79
C LEU A 49 6.81 -8.55 4.61
N ILE A 50 7.13 -7.30 4.27
CA ILE A 50 6.14 -6.26 3.99
C ILE A 50 5.28 -6.64 2.78
N ARG A 51 5.89 -7.17 1.71
CA ARG A 51 5.15 -7.60 0.52
C ARG A 51 4.23 -8.77 0.84
N ASP A 52 4.75 -9.79 1.50
CA ASP A 52 3.99 -11.00 1.82
C ASP A 52 2.77 -10.66 2.69
N ALA A 53 2.98 -9.87 3.75
CA ALA A 53 1.90 -9.42 4.62
C ALA A 53 0.91 -8.48 3.93
N TYR A 54 1.37 -7.71 2.92
CA TYR A 54 0.51 -6.84 2.12
C TYR A 54 -0.38 -7.66 1.19
N GLU A 55 0.18 -8.66 0.49
CA GLU A 55 -0.55 -9.57 -0.40
C GLU A 55 -1.57 -10.42 0.36
N GLU A 56 -1.19 -10.97 1.53
CA GLU A 56 -2.06 -11.77 2.40
C GLU A 56 -3.33 -11.01 2.83
N LYS A 57 -3.23 -9.70 3.02
CA LYS A 57 -4.36 -8.82 3.41
C LYS A 57 -4.89 -7.99 2.25
N SER A 58 -4.56 -8.34 1.00
CA SER A 58 -5.01 -7.64 -0.22
C SER A 58 -4.81 -6.12 -0.15
N GLY A 59 -3.71 -5.68 0.45
CA GLY A 59 -3.32 -4.28 0.55
C GLY A 59 -4.08 -3.45 1.57
N ILE A 60 -4.90 -4.04 2.45
CA ILE A 60 -5.64 -3.30 3.48
C ILE A 60 -4.69 -2.65 4.49
N LEU A 61 -3.58 -3.31 4.83
CA LEU A 61 -2.66 -2.87 5.88
C LEU A 61 -1.90 -1.60 5.47
N GLY A 62 -2.09 -0.53 6.25
CA GLY A 62 -1.22 0.65 6.21
C GLY A 62 0.05 0.46 7.04
N TYR A 63 1.03 1.36 6.89
CA TYR A 63 2.34 1.22 7.53
C TYR A 63 2.30 1.03 9.05
N ARG A 64 1.36 1.67 9.75
CA ARG A 64 1.19 1.52 11.21
C ARG A 64 0.74 0.10 11.57
N GLN A 65 -0.29 -0.41 10.89
CA GLN A 65 -0.80 -1.76 11.11
C GLN A 65 0.23 -2.81 10.67
N MET A 66 0.91 -2.57 9.56
CA MET A 66 2.04 -3.39 9.10
C MET A 66 3.14 -3.49 10.17
N THR A 67 3.51 -2.37 10.80
CA THR A 67 4.51 -2.37 11.87
C THR A 67 4.06 -3.23 13.06
N ILE A 68 2.81 -3.11 13.49
CA ILE A 68 2.26 -3.89 14.60
C ILE A 68 2.27 -5.38 14.25
N LYS A 69 1.83 -5.75 13.05
CA LYS A 69 1.80 -7.13 12.57
C LYS A 69 3.21 -7.73 12.56
N LEU A 70 4.16 -7.06 11.89
CA LEU A 70 5.53 -7.54 11.76
C LEU A 70 6.23 -7.69 13.11
N ASN A 71 6.07 -6.73 14.03
CA ASN A 71 6.69 -6.80 15.35
C ASN A 71 6.03 -7.83 16.29
N ARG A 72 4.81 -8.31 15.98
CA ARG A 72 4.13 -9.37 16.74
C ARG A 72 4.49 -10.76 16.22
N GLU A 73 4.63 -10.89 14.91
CA GLU A 73 4.88 -12.17 14.25
C GLU A 73 6.37 -12.53 14.15
N ASN A 74 7.27 -11.56 14.40
CA ASN A 74 8.70 -11.75 14.29
C ASN A 74 9.44 -11.34 15.57
N GLU A 75 10.61 -11.93 15.80
CA GLU A 75 11.48 -11.67 16.95
C GLU A 75 12.30 -10.37 16.81
N PHE A 76 11.69 -9.29 16.31
CA PHE A 76 12.34 -7.99 16.20
C PHE A 76 11.37 -6.84 16.43
N GLN A 77 11.93 -5.68 16.79
CA GLN A 77 11.17 -4.44 16.92
C GLN A 77 11.64 -3.42 15.89
N VAL A 78 10.73 -3.05 14.99
CA VAL A 78 10.99 -2.06 13.94
C VAL A 78 10.17 -0.80 14.17
N ASN A 79 10.79 0.36 13.96
CA ASN A 79 10.12 1.65 14.02
C ASN A 79 9.19 1.83 12.80
N ALA A 80 7.99 2.34 13.04
CA ALA A 80 6.99 2.60 12.00
C ALA A 80 7.49 3.54 10.88
N LYS A 81 8.40 4.49 11.17
CA LYS A 81 9.02 5.35 10.15
C LYS A 81 9.89 4.55 9.16
N ARG A 82 10.55 3.48 9.62
CA ARG A 82 11.35 2.59 8.77
C ARG A 82 10.43 1.83 7.82
N ILE A 83 9.34 1.26 8.33
CA ILE A 83 8.32 0.58 7.52
C ILE A 83 7.69 1.55 6.50
N LEU A 84 7.33 2.77 6.92
CA LEU A 84 6.81 3.80 6.03
C LEU A 84 7.76 4.09 4.86
N ARG A 85 9.06 4.25 5.15
CA ARG A 85 10.08 4.48 4.12
C ARG A 85 10.17 3.31 3.15
N LEU A 86 10.19 2.07 3.65
CA LEU A 86 10.27 0.87 2.80
C LEU A 86 9.01 0.69 1.94
N MET A 87 7.81 0.88 2.51
CA MET A 87 6.56 0.84 1.74
C MET A 87 6.54 1.88 0.62
N ARG A 88 7.09 3.09 0.86
CA ARG A 88 7.22 4.13 -0.18
C ARG A 88 8.16 3.70 -1.31
N ILE A 89 9.30 3.09 -0.98
CA ILE A 89 10.25 2.55 -1.97
C ILE A 89 9.60 1.44 -2.80
N LEU A 90 8.79 0.59 -2.17
CA LEU A 90 8.05 -0.48 -2.83
C LEU A 90 6.77 0.01 -3.54
N HIS A 91 6.48 1.32 -3.49
CA HIS A 91 5.26 1.92 -4.01
C HIS A 91 3.94 1.31 -3.45
N LEU A 92 4.00 0.70 -2.26
CA LEU A 92 2.85 0.09 -1.59
C LEU A 92 2.06 1.13 -0.81
N LYS A 93 0.73 1.15 -1.01
CA LYS A 93 -0.20 2.03 -0.31
C LYS A 93 -1.36 1.23 0.25
N SER A 94 -1.85 1.59 1.42
CA SER A 94 -3.06 0.97 1.97
C SER A 94 -4.25 1.25 1.08
N VAL A 95 -5.03 0.21 0.79
CA VAL A 95 -6.30 0.32 0.07
C VAL A 95 -7.33 0.95 0.99
N CYS A 96 -7.60 2.24 0.77
CA CYS A 96 -8.64 2.97 1.49
C CYS A 96 -9.95 2.93 0.69
N ARG A 97 -11.02 2.38 1.27
CA ARG A 97 -12.35 2.41 0.65
C ARG A 97 -12.84 3.86 0.57
N ARG A 98 -13.28 4.29 -0.62
CA ARG A 98 -13.92 5.60 -0.79
C ARG A 98 -15.17 5.67 0.09
N ARG A 99 -15.28 6.71 0.90
CA ARG A 99 -16.49 6.98 1.69
C ARG A 99 -17.67 7.16 0.74
N ARG A 100 -18.78 6.44 0.98
CA ARG A 100 -20.04 6.63 0.24
C ARG A 100 -20.61 8.00 0.57
N ARG A 101 -21.22 8.66 -0.41
CA ARG A 101 -21.95 9.91 -0.17
C ARG A 101 -23.14 9.61 0.73
N ASN A 102 -23.38 10.46 1.72
CA ASN A 102 -24.58 10.36 2.54
C ASN A 102 -25.79 10.70 1.67
N TYR A 103 -26.89 9.96 1.87
CA TYR A 103 -28.18 10.33 1.29
C TYR A 103 -28.62 11.68 1.86
N VAL A 104 -29.00 12.61 0.99
CA VAL A 104 -29.63 13.88 1.40
C VAL A 104 -31.13 13.60 1.46
N LYS A 105 -31.73 13.75 2.65
CA LYS A 105 -33.18 13.60 2.82
C LYS A 105 -33.88 14.67 1.98
N SER A 106 -34.71 14.25 1.02
CA SER A 106 -35.66 15.13 0.33
C SER A 106 -36.99 15.14 1.07
N THR A 107 -37.65 16.30 1.07
CA THR A 107 -39.08 16.37 1.36
C THR A 107 -39.82 15.68 0.21
N PRO A 108 -40.72 14.71 0.47
CA PRO A 108 -41.55 14.13 -0.57
C PRO A 108 -42.38 15.23 -1.24
N GLU A 109 -42.33 15.35 -2.57
CA GLU A 109 -43.15 16.34 -3.31
C GLU A 109 -44.63 15.96 -3.31
N VAL A 110 -44.95 14.67 -3.14
CA VAL A 110 -46.32 14.16 -3.16
C VAL A 110 -46.54 13.32 -1.91
N THR A 111 -47.17 13.91 -0.91
CA THR A 111 -47.89 13.14 0.10
C THR A 111 -49.27 12.87 -0.49
N ALA A 112 -49.50 11.64 -0.97
CA ALA A 112 -50.84 11.25 -1.37
C ALA A 112 -51.77 11.37 -0.16
N GLU A 113 -52.90 12.04 -0.34
CA GLU A 113 -53.93 12.10 0.69
C GLU A 113 -54.41 10.68 1.01
N ASN A 114 -54.71 10.42 2.29
CA ASN A 114 -55.22 9.12 2.72
C ASN A 114 -56.69 8.98 2.32
N ILE A 115 -56.95 8.79 1.03
CA ILE A 115 -58.31 8.67 0.46
C ILE A 115 -59.06 7.47 1.06
N LEU A 116 -58.31 6.44 1.50
CA LEU A 116 -58.88 5.25 2.14
C LEU A 116 -59.29 5.48 3.60
N ASN A 117 -58.93 6.62 4.20
CA ASN A 117 -59.19 6.97 5.61
C ASN A 117 -58.79 5.86 6.60
N ARG A 118 -57.72 5.12 6.29
CA ARG A 118 -57.24 4.02 7.15
C ARG A 118 -56.13 4.52 8.07
N GLU A 119 -56.21 4.19 9.35
CA GLU A 119 -55.17 4.54 10.30
C GLU A 119 -53.98 3.57 10.18
N PHE A 120 -52.87 4.07 9.63
CA PHE A 120 -51.61 3.34 9.58
C PHE A 120 -50.77 3.72 10.80
N HIS A 121 -50.65 2.82 11.77
CA HIS A 121 -49.82 2.99 12.96
C HIS A 121 -48.70 1.95 12.96
N ALA A 122 -47.48 2.40 13.21
CA ALA A 122 -46.29 1.55 13.28
C ALA A 122 -45.53 1.83 14.57
N GLU A 123 -45.35 0.80 15.41
CA GLU A 123 -44.56 0.92 16.63
C GLU A 123 -43.05 0.84 16.36
N ARG A 124 -42.64 0.20 15.25
CA ARG A 124 -41.22 0.07 14.86
C ARG A 124 -40.98 0.41 13.40
N PHE A 125 -39.75 0.83 13.12
CA PHE A 125 -39.30 1.13 11.76
C PHE A 125 -39.31 -0.13 10.89
N GLY A 126 -40.11 -0.12 9.82
CA GLY A 126 -40.28 -1.25 8.89
C GLY A 126 -41.57 -2.04 9.07
N GLU A 127 -42.42 -1.69 10.04
CA GLU A 127 -43.74 -2.29 10.22
C GLU A 127 -44.81 -1.41 9.56
N ASN A 128 -45.69 -2.03 8.75
CA ASN A 128 -46.86 -1.36 8.18
C ASN A 128 -48.12 -2.00 8.78
N GLY A 129 -48.55 -1.52 9.95
CA GLY A 129 -49.78 -1.98 10.60
C GLY A 129 -50.98 -1.14 10.17
N LEU A 130 -51.98 -1.79 9.57
CA LEU A 130 -53.33 -1.23 9.44
C LEU A 130 -54.07 -1.49 10.75
N ARG A 131 -54.51 -0.45 11.47
CA ARG A 131 -55.54 -0.62 12.51
C ARG A 131 -56.91 -0.57 11.84
N MET A 132 -57.76 -1.55 12.18
CA MET A 132 -59.20 -1.53 11.87
C MET A 132 -59.94 -0.68 12.88
#